data_AF-A0A7Y1TKC1-F1
#
_entry.id   AF-A0A7Y1TKC1-F1
#
_cell.length_a   1.000
_cell.length_b   1.000
_cell.length_c   1.000
_cell.angle_alpha   90.00
_cell.angle_beta   90.00
_cell.angle_gamma   90.00
#
_symmetry.space_group_name_H-M   'P 1'
#
loop_
_entity.id
_entity.type
_entity.pdbx_description
1 polymer ?
#
loop_
_entity_poly.entity_id
_entity_poly.type
_entity_poly.pdbx_seq_one_letter_code
_entity_poly.pdbx_strand_id
1 'polypeptide(L)' 'LFMFIHFGVALAFAIFVTMLYTDLSLNNDHSLSLILTIAMPVVWILFYLLGRWGKKKGHHQMVELDDFMNKILKT' A
#
# COMPACT_ATOMS: atom_id res chain seq x y z
N LEU A 1 10.36 -0.16 -2.01
CA LEU A 1 9.24 0.80 -1.77
C LEU A 1 8.05 0.16 -1.05
N PHE A 2 7.61 -1.04 -1.43
CA PHE A 2 6.47 -1.75 -0.80
C PHE A 2 6.61 -1.86 0.72
N MET A 3 7.73 -2.40 1.21
CA MET A 3 7.96 -2.61 2.65
C MET A 3 7.91 -1.33 3.50
N PHE A 4 8.26 -0.16 2.96
CA PHE A 4 8.27 1.11 3.70
C PHE A 4 6.86 1.72 3.81
N ILE A 5 6.08 1.69 2.72
CA ILE A 5 4.69 2.18 2.71
C ILE A 5 3.82 1.35 3.67
N HIS A 6 4.10 0.05 3.81
CA HIS A 6 3.40 -0.82 4.76
C HIS A 6 3.54 -0.34 6.19
N PHE A 7 4.74 0.07 6.59
CA PHE A 7 4.99 0.56 7.94
C PHE A 7 4.27 1.89 8.22
N GLY A 8 4.24 2.80 7.24
CA GLY A 8 3.48 4.05 7.36
C GLY A 8 1.98 3.83 7.52
N VAL A 9 1.41 2.88 6.77
CA VAL A 9 -0.02 2.50 6.88
C VAL A 9 -0.31 1.88 8.24
N ALA A 10 0.58 1.03 8.77
CA ALA A 10 0.41 0.44 10.09
C ALA A 10 0.46 1.49 11.23
N LEU A 11 1.37 2.46 11.13
CA LEU A 11 1.44 3.57 12.09
C LEU A 11 0.18 4.44 12.04
N ALA A 12 -0.28 4.79 10.84
CA ALA A 12 -1.53 5.54 10.66
C ALA A 12 -2.74 4.78 11.22
N PHE A 13 -2.79 3.45 11.04
CA PHE A 13 -3.84 2.62 11.61
C PHE A 13 -3.87 2.69 13.14
N ALA A 14 -2.71 2.64 13.81
CA ALA A 14 -2.64 2.76 15.26
C ALA A 14 -3.15 4.12 15.78
N ILE A 15 -2.90 5.20 15.04
CA ILE A 15 -3.42 6.54 15.35
C ILE A 15 -4.95 6.56 15.25
N PHE A 16 -5.51 6.08 14.13
CA PHE A 16 -6.97 6.07 13.93
C PHE A 16 -7.70 5.17 14.92
N VAL A 17 -7.13 4.02 15.28
CA VAL A 17 -7.69 3.14 16.32
C VAL A 17 -7.72 3.84 17.68
N THR A 18 -6.66 4.57 18.03
CA THR A 18 -6.60 5.32 19.30
C THR A 18 -7.62 6.47 19.31
N MET A 19 -7.80 7.15 18.17
CA MET A 19 -8.81 8.20 17.99
C MET A 19 -10.23 7.63 18.13
N LEU A 20 -10.51 6.50 17.47
CA LEU A 20 -11.79 5.77 17.60
C LEU A 20 -12.06 5.37 19.06
N TYR A 21 -11.06 4.86 19.77
CA TYR A 21 -11.20 4.50 21.18
C TYR A 21 -11.56 5.73 22.05
N THR A 22 -10.92 6.87 21.77
CA THR A 22 -11.18 8.12 22.49
C THR A 22 -12.60 8.61 22.23
N ASP A 23 -13.06 8.61 20.98
CA ASP A 23 -14.41 9.05 20.61
C ASP A 23 -15.49 8.15 21.21
N LEU A 24 -15.26 6.83 21.20
CA LEU A 24 -16.13 5.86 21.87
C LEU A 24 -16.18 6.09 23.38
N SER A 25 -15.03 6.37 24.02
CA SER A 25 -14.97 6.60 25.46
C SER A 25 -15.62 7.92 25.88
N LEU A 26 -15.63 8.94 25.02
CA LEU A 26 -16.24 10.24 25.30
C LEU A 26 -17.72 10.33 24.88
N ASN A 27 -18.31 9.25 24.32
CA ASN A 27 -19.66 9.27 23.73
C ASN A 27 -19.83 10.37 22.66
N ASN A 28 -18.74 10.74 21.98
CA ASN A 28 -18.76 11.67 20.86
C ASN A 28 -19.18 10.97 19.57
N ASP A 29 -19.41 11.75 18.51
CA ASP A 29 -19.66 11.18 17.19
C ASP A 29 -18.43 10.39 16.69
N HIS A 30 -18.54 9.07 16.71
CA HIS A 30 -17.49 8.13 16.32
C HIS A 30 -17.60 7.74 14.84
N SER A 31 -18.57 8.27 14.10
CA SER A 31 -18.85 7.90 12.70
C SER A 31 -17.62 8.08 11.81
N LEU A 32 -16.94 9.22 11.91
CA LEU A 32 -15.74 9.51 11.13
C LEU A 32 -14.57 8.59 11.48
N SER A 33 -14.27 8.44 12.78
CA SER A 33 -13.16 7.62 13.26
C SER A 33 -13.35 6.14 12.94
N LEU A 34 -14.60 5.65 12.93
CA LEU A 34 -14.94 4.29 12.52
C LEU A 34 -14.70 4.08 11.03
N ILE A 35 -15.18 4.99 10.18
CA ILE A 35 -14.99 4.93 8.72
C ILE A 35 -13.49 4.95 8.38
N LEU A 36 -12.72 5.86 8.98
CA LEU A 36 -11.28 5.96 8.77
C LEU A 36 -10.55 4.69 9.20
N THR A 37 -10.89 4.12 10.36
CA THR A 37 -10.28 2.89 10.86
C THR A 37 -10.55 1.69 9.93
N ILE A 38 -11.77 1.58 9.37
CA ILE A 38 -12.13 0.53 8.42
C ILE A 38 -11.55 0.78 7.02
N ALA A 39 -11.37 2.05 6.61
CA ALA A 39 -10.77 2.39 5.33
C ALA A 39 -9.30 1.96 5.23
N MET A 40 -8.57 1.92 6.35
CA MET A 40 -7.15 1.53 6.39
C MET A 40 -6.85 0.12 5.84
N PRO A 41 -7.52 -0.96 6.27
CA PRO A 41 -7.32 -2.29 5.66
C PRO A 41 -7.72 -2.34 4.18
N VAL A 42 -8.70 -1.54 3.75
CA VAL A 42 -9.07 -1.43 2.32
C VAL A 42 -7.92 -0.82 1.51
N VAL A 43 -7.34 0.28 1.98
CA VAL A 43 -6.17 0.92 1.38
C VAL A 43 -4.98 -0.04 1.33
N TRP A 44 -4.80 -0.87 2.36
CA TRP A 44 -3.74 -1.87 2.38
C TRP A 44 -3.90 -2.92 1.27
N ILE A 45 -5.11 -3.44 1.05
CA ILE A 45 -5.39 -4.38 -0.05
C ILE A 45 -5.09 -3.72 -1.40
N LEU A 46 -5.50 -2.47 -1.57
CA LEU A 46 -5.21 -1.68 -2.77
C LEU A 46 -3.70 -1.58 -3.03
N PHE A 47 -2.91 -1.22 -2.02
CA PHE A 47 -1.46 -1.18 -2.15
C PHE A 47 -0.85 -2.55 -2.47
N TYR A 48 -1.38 -3.64 -1.89
CA TYR A 48 -0.94 -4.99 -2.21
C TYR A 48 -1.15 -5.34 -3.69
N LEU A 49 -2.32 -5.01 -4.24
CA LEU A 49 -2.63 -5.23 -5.66
C LEU A 49 -1.72 -4.39 -6.57
N LEU A 50 -1.54 -3.11 -6.27
CA LEU A 50 -0.65 -2.22 -7.02
C LEU A 50 0.80 -2.69 -6.96
N GLY A 51 1.27 -3.16 -5.81
CA GLY A 51 2.61 -3.73 -5.65
C GLY A 51 2.81 -4.99 -6.50
N ARG A 52 1.81 -5.88 -6.54
CA ARG A 52 1.84 -7.08 -7.38
C ARG A 52 1.87 -6.73 -8.88
N TRP A 53 1.04 -5.77 -9.31
CA TRP A 53 1.05 -5.29 -10.69
C TRP A 53 2.36 -4.60 -11.06
N GLY A 54 2.91 -3.76 -10.18
CA GLY A 54 4.21 -3.14 -10.36
C GLY A 54 5.32 -4.16 -10.57
N LYS A 55 5.35 -5.23 -9.75
CA LYS A 55 6.31 -6.33 -9.92
C LYS A 55 6.19 -7.02 -11.28
N LYS A 56 4.96 -7.32 -11.74
CA LYS A 56 4.71 -7.95 -13.04
C LYS A 56 5.20 -7.07 -14.19
N LYS A 57 4.90 -5.78 -14.15
CA LYS A 57 5.32 -4.82 -15.18
C LYS A 57 6.85 -4.65 -15.20
N GLY A 58 7.47 -4.51 -14.03
CA GLY A 58 8.92 -4.38 -13.92
C GLY A 58 9.68 -5.59 -14.44
N HIS A 59 9.20 -6.80 -14.17
CA HIS A 59 9.84 -8.02 -14.69
C HIS A 59 9.79 -8.10 -16.22
N HIS A 60 8.64 -7.77 -16.83
CA HIS A 60 8.50 -7.73 -18.29
C HIS A 60 9.48 -6.74 -18.93
N GLN A 61 9.59 -5.52 -18.37
CA GLN A 61 10.53 -4.50 -18.84
C GLN A 61 11.99 -4.93 -18.67
N MET A 62 12.32 -5.70 -17.63
CA MET A 62 13.67 -6.20 -17.40
C MET A 62 14.08 -7.22 -18.46
N VAL A 63 13.17 -8.12 -18.85
CA VAL A 63 13.41 -9.10 -19.92
C VAL A 63 13.50 -8.42 -21.28
N GLU A 64 12.62 -7.46 -21.57
CA GLU A 64 12.64 -6.71 -22.83
C GLU A 64 13.95 -5.93 -23.02
N LEU A 65 14.46 -5.32 -21.94
CA LEU A 65 15.73 -4.60 -21.96
C LEU A 65 16.94 -5.55 -22.12
N ASP A 66 16.90 -6.72 -21.50
CA ASP A 66 17.95 -7.74 -21.64
C ASP A 66 18.02 -8.27 -23.08
N ASP A 67 16.87 -8.58 -23.68
CA ASP A 67 16.78 -8.99 -25.09
C ASP A 67 17.28 -7.89 -26.04
N PHE A 68 16.92 -6.62 -25.77
CA PHE A 68 17.41 -5.49 -26.54
C PHE A 68 18.94 -5.36 -26.48
N MET A 69 19.53 -5.48 -25.28
CA MET A 69 20.97 -5.44 -25.09
C MET A 69 21.68 -6.58 -25.82
N ASN A 70 21.18 -7.82 -25.68
CA ASN A 70 21.72 -9.00 -26.36
C ASN A 70 21.66 -8.88 -27.88
N LYS A 71 20.63 -8.23 -28.42
CA LYS A 71 20.49 -7.98 -29.87
C LYS A 71 21.54 -7.00 -30.40
N ILE A 72 21.88 -5.96 -29.63
CA ILE A 72 22.95 -5.02 -29.98
C ILE A 72 24.31 -5.73 -29.92
N LEU A 73 24.57 -6.52 -28.88
CA LEU A 73 25.88 -7.17 -28.67
C LEU A 73 26.17 -8.34 -29.63
N LYS A 74 25.14 -8.98 -30.21
CA LYS A 74 25.29 -10.01 -31.25
C LYS A 74 25.44 -9.45 -32.68
N THR A 75 25.43 -8.13 -32.82
CA THR A 75 25.77 -7.43 -34.08
C THR A 75 27.26 -7.08 -34.07
#